data_AF-A0A3D4JNK5-F1
#
_entry.id   AF-A0A3D4JNK5-F1
#
_cell.length_a   1.000
_cell.length_b   1.000
_cell.length_c   1.000
_cell.angle_alpha   90.00
_cell.angle_beta   90.00
_cell.angle_gamma   90.00
#
_symmetry.space_group_name_H-M   'P 1'
#
loop_
_entity.id
_entity.type
_entity.pdbx_description
1 polymer ?
#
loop_
_entity_poly.entity_id
_entity_poly.type
_entity_poly.pdbx_seq_one_letter_code
_entity_poly.pdbx_strand_id
1 'polypeptide(L)'
;MTKNNKIKVLFRHRSMEMGGVEKVVLSMFNNLNQDKFDFTICLNINQGELRNEFPKHVRKVYLTDGKEDFSKNSFLQKIQLAKRKLKLNKAEKDPKIADGLLGEKYDVEIATTYSIYK
;
A
#
# COMPACT_ATOMS: atom_id res chain seq x y z
N MET A 1 -30.41 6.46 4.23
CA MET A 1 -28.96 6.15 4.16
C MET A 1 -28.80 4.88 3.37
N THR A 2 -28.33 4.95 2.12
CA THR A 2 -28.10 3.78 1.28
C THR A 2 -26.95 2.97 1.86
N LYS A 3 -27.22 1.74 2.29
CA LYS A 3 -26.19 0.77 2.66
C LYS A 3 -25.26 0.60 1.45
N ASN A 4 -24.01 1.01 1.56
CA ASN A 4 -23.02 0.81 0.52
C ASN A 4 -22.65 -0.68 0.52
N ASN A 5 -23.37 -1.49 -0.27
CA ASN A 5 -23.20 -2.95 -0.37
C ASN A 5 -21.97 -3.36 -1.21
N LYS A 6 -20.99 -2.47 -1.36
CA LYS A 6 -19.76 -2.77 -2.11
C LYS A 6 -18.92 -3.77 -1.35
N ILE A 7 -18.30 -4.68 -2.10
CA ILE A 7 -17.31 -5.62 -1.57
C ILE A 7 -16.03 -4.84 -1.30
N LYS A 8 -15.58 -4.85 -0.05
CA LYS A 8 -14.34 -4.20 0.37
C LYS A 8 -13.16 -5.10 0.06
N VAL A 9 -12.30 -4.65 -0.84
CA VAL A 9 -11.14 -5.41 -1.32
C VAL A 9 -9.86 -4.71 -0.94
N LEU A 10 -9.03 -5.39 -0.14
CA LEU A 10 -7.69 -4.93 0.22
C LEU A 10 -6.64 -5.58 -0.68
N PHE A 11 -5.88 -4.76 -1.38
CA PHE A 11 -4.64 -5.18 -2.03
C PHE A 11 -3.47 -4.89 -1.09
N ARG A 12 -2.64 -5.89 -0.82
CA ARG A 12 -1.33 -5.70 -0.19
C ARG A 12 -0.26 -5.75 -1.26
N HIS A 13 0.69 -4.82 -1.16
CA HIS A 13 1.82 -4.74 -2.06
C HIS A 13 3.02 -4.06 -1.38
N ARG A 14 4.23 -4.29 -1.88
CA ARG A 14 5.45 -3.77 -1.23
C ARG A 14 5.68 -2.28 -1.54
N SER A 15 5.79 -1.94 -2.81
CA SER A 15 6.13 -0.59 -3.31
C SER A 15 5.81 -0.52 -4.80
N MET A 16 5.59 0.67 -5.33
CA MET A 16 5.15 0.87 -6.72
C MET A 16 6.32 1.25 -7.64
N GLU A 17 7.42 0.50 -7.55
CA GLU A 17 8.58 0.64 -8.46
C GLU A 17 8.22 0.03 -9.82
N MET A 18 8.64 0.67 -10.93
CA MET A 18 8.19 0.32 -12.27
C MET A 18 8.42 -1.17 -12.61
N GLY A 19 7.36 -1.97 -12.54
CA GLY A 19 7.36 -3.40 -12.85
C GLY A 19 6.06 -3.88 -13.49
N GLY A 20 6.00 -5.17 -13.81
CA GLY A 20 4.84 -5.78 -14.49
C GLY A 20 3.63 -5.92 -13.57
N VAL A 21 3.84 -6.30 -12.31
CA VAL A 21 2.76 -6.53 -11.34
C VAL A 21 2.05 -5.22 -11.02
N GLU A 22 2.80 -4.15 -10.85
CA GLU A 22 2.32 -2.82 -10.48
C GLU A 22 1.40 -2.26 -11.58
N LYS A 23 1.76 -2.48 -12.86
CA LYS A 23 0.89 -2.13 -14.00
C LYS A 23 -0.38 -2.96 -14.04
N VAL A 24 -0.31 -4.25 -13.70
CA VAL A 24 -1.49 -5.11 -13.61
C VAL A 24 -2.42 -4.65 -12.50
N VAL A 25 -1.89 -4.33 -11.32
CA VAL A 25 -2.66 -3.80 -10.18
C VAL A 25 -3.36 -2.50 -10.55
N LEU A 26 -2.65 -1.56 -11.19
CA LEU A 26 -3.25 -0.31 -11.67
C LEU A 26 -4.32 -0.57 -12.74
N SER A 27 -4.08 -1.50 -13.66
CA SER A 27 -5.07 -1.89 -14.67
C SER A 27 -6.35 -2.45 -14.03
N MET A 28 -6.22 -3.29 -13.00
CA MET A 28 -7.37 -3.80 -12.23
C MET A 28 -8.18 -2.65 -11.62
N PHE A 29 -7.52 -1.70 -10.95
CA PHE A 29 -8.21 -0.56 -10.34
C PHE A 29 -8.93 0.34 -11.35
N ASN A 30 -8.38 0.50 -12.55
CA ASN A 30 -8.99 1.34 -13.58
C ASN A 30 -10.16 0.65 -14.29
N ASN A 31 -10.19 -0.68 -14.36
CA ASN A 31 -11.15 -1.41 -15.19
C ASN A 31 -12.19 -2.23 -14.41
N LEU A 32 -11.98 -2.48 -13.11
CA LEU A 32 -12.96 -3.18 -12.29
C LEU A 32 -14.12 -2.26 -11.89
N ASN A 33 -15.32 -2.86 -11.79
CA ASN A 33 -16.56 -2.13 -11.56
C ASN A 33 -16.59 -1.47 -10.16
N GLN A 34 -16.55 -0.14 -10.15
CA GLN A 34 -16.50 0.68 -8.94
C GLN A 34 -17.83 0.69 -8.16
N ASP A 35 -18.95 0.35 -8.80
CA ASP A 35 -20.25 0.23 -8.12
C ASP A 35 -20.35 -1.06 -7.31
N LYS A 36 -19.49 -2.04 -7.60
CA LYS A 36 -19.44 -3.34 -6.91
C LYS A 36 -18.31 -3.43 -5.88
N PHE A 37 -17.18 -2.79 -6.14
CA PHE A 37 -15.97 -2.93 -5.33
C PHE A 37 -15.53 -1.61 -4.72
N ASP A 38 -15.15 -1.67 -3.45
CA ASP A 38 -14.49 -0.59 -2.71
C ASP A 38 -13.03 -1.00 -2.47
N PHE A 39 -12.12 -0.37 -3.20
CA PHE A 39 -10.72 -0.80 -3.27
C PHE A 39 -9.85 0.00 -2.30
N THR A 40 -9.06 -0.72 -1.52
CA THR A 40 -7.93 -0.16 -0.78
C THR A 40 -6.64 -0.85 -1.19
N ILE A 41 -5.56 -0.08 -1.35
CA ILE A 41 -4.20 -0.62 -1.45
C ILE A 41 -3.38 -0.21 -0.23
N CYS A 42 -2.76 -1.20 0.41
CA CYS A 42 -1.80 -1.02 1.49
C CYS A 42 -0.39 -1.32 0.98
N LEU A 43 0.45 -0.29 0.94
CA LEU A 43 1.87 -0.40 0.60
C LEU A 43 2.73 -0.55 1.86
N ASN A 44 3.76 -1.39 1.81
CA ASN A 44 4.78 -1.36 2.86
C ASN A 44 5.58 -0.04 2.80
N ILE A 45 5.89 0.41 1.59
CA ILE A 45 6.68 1.61 1.33
C ILE A 45 5.99 2.42 0.24
N ASN A 46 5.70 3.70 0.51
CA ASN A 46 5.20 4.65 -0.49
C ASN A 46 6.36 5.11 -1.41
N GLN A 47 6.90 4.19 -2.19
CA GLN A 47 8.10 4.35 -3.03
C GLN A 47 7.79 3.93 -4.47
N GLY A 48 8.54 4.48 -5.42
CA GLY A 48 8.50 4.11 -6.84
C GLY A 48 7.70 5.07 -7.72
N GLU A 49 7.89 4.92 -9.02
CA GLU A 49 7.38 5.81 -10.07
C GLU A 49 5.85 5.80 -10.14
N LEU A 50 5.23 4.66 -9.84
CA LEU A 50 3.78 4.46 -9.97
C LEU A 50 3.01 4.76 -8.66
N ARG A 51 3.68 5.24 -7.61
CA ARG A 51 3.10 5.39 -6.26
C ARG A 51 1.94 6.40 -6.17
N ASN A 52 1.79 7.25 -7.18
CA ASN A 52 0.75 8.28 -7.24
C ASN A 52 -0.23 8.08 -8.41
N GLU A 53 -0.13 6.96 -9.13
CA GLU A 53 -0.95 6.68 -10.32
C GLU A 53 -2.29 6.00 -9.98
N PHE A 54 -2.62 5.88 -8.69
CA PHE A 54 -3.88 5.27 -8.28
C PHE A 54 -5.06 6.19 -8.62
N PRO A 55 -6.14 5.64 -9.19
CA PRO A 55 -7.33 6.43 -9.49
C PRO A 55 -8.03 6.86 -8.19
N LYS A 56 -8.78 7.98 -8.26
CA LYS A 56 -9.34 8.68 -7.07
C LYS A 56 -10.26 7.82 -6.19
N HIS A 57 -10.89 6.79 -6.76
CA HIS A 57 -11.78 5.88 -6.03
C HIS A 57 -11.04 4.80 -5.24
N VAL A 58 -9.71 4.69 -5.38
CA VAL A 58 -8.90 3.74 -4.63
C VAL A 58 -8.30 4.44 -3.42
N ARG A 59 -8.59 3.91 -2.22
CA ARG A 59 -7.93 4.36 -0.99
C ARG A 59 -6.49 3.84 -0.97
N LYS A 60 -5.52 4.74 -0.90
CA LYS A 60 -4.10 4.40 -0.68
C LYS A 60 -3.72 4.58 0.79
N VAL A 61 -3.15 3.55 1.40
CA VAL A 61 -2.48 3.63 2.71
C VAL A 61 -1.07 3.03 2.62
N TYR A 62 -0.18 3.43 3.52
CA TYR A 62 1.18 2.90 3.55
C TYR A 62 1.81 2.90 4.94
N LEU A 63 2.69 1.94 5.21
CA LEU A 63 3.38 1.81 6.49
C LEU A 63 4.51 2.83 6.64
N THR A 64 5.27 3.10 5.58
CA THR A 64 6.45 3.97 5.62
C THR A 64 6.61 4.80 4.35
N ASP A 65 7.26 5.95 4.49
CA ASP A 65 7.58 6.82 3.35
C ASP A 65 8.66 6.23 2.45
N GLY A 66 8.66 6.68 1.19
CA GLY A 66 9.66 6.29 0.21
C GLY A 66 10.99 7.02 0.40
N LYS A 67 12.03 6.49 -0.23
CA LYS A 67 13.35 7.16 -0.29
C LYS A 67 13.27 8.55 -0.94
N GLU A 68 12.26 8.75 -1.79
CA GLU A 68 11.95 9.98 -2.49
C GLU A 68 11.47 11.09 -1.56
N ASP A 69 10.90 10.74 -0.41
CA ASP A 69 10.36 11.69 0.57
C ASP A 69 11.38 12.04 1.67
N PHE A 70 12.57 11.43 1.61
CA PHE A 70 13.63 11.64 2.60
C PHE A 70 14.45 12.89 2.31
N SER A 71 15.18 13.34 3.34
CA SER A 71 16.04 14.49 3.25
C SER A 71 17.15 14.25 2.22
N LYS A 72 17.51 15.30 1.48
CA LYS A 72 18.68 15.31 0.58
C LYS A 72 20.01 15.26 1.35
N ASN A 73 20.01 15.58 2.65
CA ASN A 73 21.19 15.48 3.49
C ASN A 73 21.52 14.01 3.76
N SER A 74 22.70 13.55 3.32
CA SER A 74 23.11 12.15 3.37
C SER A 74 23.16 11.55 4.78
N PHE A 75 23.46 12.34 5.81
CA PHE A 75 23.46 11.84 7.19
C PHE A 75 22.04 11.60 7.70
N LEU A 76 21.15 12.59 7.52
CA LEU A 76 19.73 12.47 7.89
C LEU A 76 19.04 11.35 7.10
N GLN A 77 19.35 11.23 5.80
CA GLN A 77 18.79 10.20 4.94
C GLN A 77 19.14 8.79 5.44
N LYS A 78 20.38 8.54 5.89
CA LYS A 78 20.79 7.25 6.47
C LYS A 78 19.99 6.92 7.74
N ILE A 79 19.78 7.92 8.61
CA ILE A 79 18.97 7.74 9.82
C ILE A 79 17.51 7.44 9.45
N GLN A 80 16.93 8.15 8.47
CA GLN A 80 15.57 7.90 7.98
C GLN A 80 15.43 6.48 7.40
N LEU A 81 16.41 6.02 6.61
CA LEU A 81 16.45 4.65 6.08
C LEU A 81 16.53 3.60 7.18
N ALA A 82 17.34 3.81 8.22
CA ALA A 82 17.43 2.92 9.37
C ALA A 82 16.12 2.85 10.15
N LYS A 83 15.50 4.01 10.43
CA LYS A 83 14.19 4.11 11.09
C LYS A 83 13.10 3.41 10.29
N ARG A 84 13.10 3.57 8.97
CA ARG A 84 12.19 2.86 8.05
C ARG A 84 12.31 1.35 8.20
N LYS A 85 13.55 0.83 8.13
CA LYS A 85 13.81 -0.61 8.28
C LYS A 85 13.29 -1.13 9.62
N LEU A 86 13.50 -0.41 10.71
CA LEU A 86 12.98 -0.78 12.03
C LEU A 86 11.45 -0.79 12.07
N LYS A 87 10.77 0.19 11.44
CA LYS A 87 9.30 0.25 11.39
C LYS A 87 8.72 -0.91 10.58
N LEU A 88 9.33 -1.24 9.44
CA LEU A 88 8.93 -2.39 8.62
C LEU A 88 9.09 -3.71 9.38
N ASN A 89 10.25 -3.94 10.01
CA ASN A 89 10.51 -5.14 10.81
C ASN A 89 9.52 -5.30 11.99
N LYS A 90 9.04 -4.19 12.57
CA LYS A 90 8.01 -4.24 13.61
C LYS A 90 6.65 -4.62 13.02
N ALA A 91 6.26 -4.00 11.89
CA ALA A 91 5.00 -4.28 11.22
C ALA A 91 4.90 -5.72 10.67
N GLU A 92 6.03 -6.31 10.28
CA GLU A 92 6.11 -7.72 9.87
C GLU A 92 5.85 -8.69 11.04
N LYS A 93 6.30 -8.33 12.25
CA LYS A 93 6.14 -9.15 13.46
C LYS A 93 4.81 -8.95 14.16
N ASP A 94 4.21 -7.76 14.05
CA ASP A 94 2.95 -7.41 14.69
C ASP A 94 1.92 -6.95 13.65
N PRO A 95 1.01 -7.84 13.23
CA PRO A 95 -0.07 -7.53 12.30
C PRO A 95 -0.95 -6.37 12.74
N LYS A 96 -1.06 -6.12 14.06
CA LYS A 96 -1.88 -5.02 14.61
C LYS A 96 -1.45 -3.65 14.12
N ILE A 97 -0.17 -3.50 13.75
CA ILE A 97 0.35 -2.23 13.21
C ILE A 97 -0.31 -1.94 11.86
N ALA A 98 -0.41 -2.95 10.99
CA ALA A 98 -1.08 -2.80 9.70
C ALA A 98 -2.60 -2.70 9.88
N ASP A 99 -3.19 -3.49 10.78
CA ASP A 99 -4.63 -3.47 11.03
C ASP A 99 -5.10 -2.13 11.61
N GLY A 100 -4.30 -1.52 12.50
CA GLY A 100 -4.56 -0.20 13.04
C GLY A 100 -4.49 0.91 11.99
N LEU A 101 -3.62 0.77 10.98
CA LEU A 101 -3.57 1.69 9.83
C LEU A 101 -4.81 1.54 8.94
N LEU A 102 -5.28 0.32 8.76
CA LEU A 102 -6.43 0.02 7.92
C LEU A 102 -7.73 0.57 8.53
N GLY A 103 -7.94 0.40 9.84
CA GLY A 103 -9.07 0.97 10.58
C GLY A 103 -10.45 0.42 10.19
N GLU A 104 -10.49 -0.61 9.34
CA GLU A 104 -11.71 -1.28 8.89
C GLU A 104 -11.44 -2.74 8.53
N LYS A 105 -12.52 -3.51 8.38
CA LYS A 105 -12.47 -4.90 7.90
C LYS A 105 -12.73 -4.95 6.40
N TYR A 106 -12.09 -5.92 5.75
CA TYR A 106 -12.23 -6.18 4.31
C TYR A 106 -12.87 -7.55 4.11
N ASP A 107 -13.66 -7.67 3.05
CA ASP A 107 -14.31 -8.91 2.66
C ASP A 107 -13.32 -9.83 1.93
N VAL A 108 -12.38 -9.24 1.18
CA VAL A 108 -11.36 -9.95 0.41
C VAL A 108 -10.01 -9.25 0.58
N GLU A 109 -8.96 -10.05 0.81
CA GLU A 109 -7.57 -9.58 0.83
C GLU A 109 -6.75 -10.28 -0.26
N ILE A 110 -5.98 -9.49 -1.02
CA ILE A 110 -5.18 -9.94 -2.15
C ILE A 110 -3.72 -9.56 -1.92
N ALA A 111 -2.88 -10.57 -1.73
CA ALA A 111 -1.44 -10.45 -1.75
C ALA A 111 -0.93 -10.54 -3.20
N THR A 112 -0.48 -9.42 -3.76
CA THR A 112 -0.06 -9.32 -5.17
C THR A 112 1.31 -9.93 -5.48
N THR A 113 2.16 -10.12 -4.47
CA THR A 113 3.46 -10.78 -4.61
C THR A 113 3.78 -11.61 -3.37
N TYR A 114 4.63 -12.63 -3.53
CA TYR A 114 5.10 -13.44 -2.40
C TYR A 114 6.04 -12.64 -1.46
N SER A 115 6.67 -11.58 -1.97
CA SER A 115 7.63 -10.74 -1.25
C SER A 115 6.99 -9.64 -0.40
N ILE A 116 5.67 -9.65 -0.22
CA ILE A 116 4.96 -8.66 0.62
C ILE A 116 5.39 -8.76 2.09
N TYR A 117 5.74 -9.95 2.55
CA TYR A 117 6.09 -10.23 3.94
C TYR A 117 7.58 -10.59 4.14
N LYS A 118 8.45 -10.32 3.16
CA LYS A 118 9.89 -10.60 3.22
C LYS A 118 10.75 -9.37 2.93
#